data_AF-A0ABD5QGH3-F1
#
_entry.id   AF-A0ABD5QGH3-F1
#
_cell.length_a   1.000
_cell.length_b   1.000
_cell.length_c   1.000
_cell.angle_alpha   90.00
_cell.angle_beta   90.00
_cell.angle_gamma   90.00
#
_symmetry.space_group_name_H-M   'P 1'
#
loop_
_entity.id
_entity.type
_entity.pdbx_description
1 polymer ?
#
loop_
_entity_poly.entity_id
_entity_poly.type
_entity_poly.pdbx_seq_one_letter_code
_entity_poly.pdbx_strand_id
1 'polypeptide(L)'
;MRSTATPIDVERFRDRTRIGTDDAYRLLADSRVRTTLLVLRENEVVGIDRLVEAVFRVESTVRADVVRIELVHVTLPKLEEYGLLDRERDDGRLVVERGLSAEAFAAAVVTADRA
;
A
#
# COMPACT_ATOMS: atom_id res chain seq x y z
N MET A 1 -8.56 -14.12 -15.46
CA MET A 1 -7.68 -13.28 -14.62
C MET A 1 -7.88 -13.66 -13.16
N ARG A 2 -6.91 -14.31 -12.50
CA ARG A 2 -6.96 -14.50 -11.05
C ARG A 2 -6.08 -13.42 -10.43
N SER A 3 -6.70 -12.48 -9.71
CA SER A 3 -6.00 -11.55 -8.83
C SER A 3 -5.25 -12.39 -7.78
N THR A 4 -3.93 -12.49 -7.93
CA THR A 4 -3.04 -13.17 -6.97
C THR A 4 -2.85 -12.36 -5.68
N ALA A 5 -3.24 -11.08 -5.67
CA ALA A 5 -3.15 -10.22 -4.50
C ALA A 5 -3.91 -10.83 -3.31
N THR A 6 -3.16 -11.08 -2.24
CA THR A 6 -3.71 -11.57 -0.99
C THR A 6 -4.76 -10.58 -0.49
N PRO A 7 -6.02 -11.03 -0.24
CA PRO A 7 -7.05 -10.13 0.27
C PRO A 7 -6.62 -9.60 1.63
N ILE A 8 -6.85 -8.30 1.88
CA ILE A 8 -6.68 -7.68 3.20
C ILE A 8 -8.05 -7.71 3.89
N ASP A 9 -8.09 -8.06 5.16
CA ASP A 9 -9.30 -7.99 5.99
C ASP A 9 -9.75 -6.53 6.13
N VAL A 10 -10.88 -6.19 5.49
CA VAL A 10 -11.39 -4.82 5.41
C VAL A 10 -11.86 -4.30 6.77
N GLU A 11 -12.53 -5.14 7.55
CA GLU A 11 -13.06 -4.75 8.86
C GLU A 11 -11.93 -4.45 9.82
N ARG A 12 -10.92 -5.33 9.85
CA ARG A 12 -9.75 -5.13 10.69
C ARG A 12 -8.91 -3.94 10.25
N PHE A 13 -8.77 -3.72 8.94
CA PHE A 13 -8.09 -2.56 8.40
C PHE A 13 -8.80 -1.26 8.80
N ARG A 14 -10.13 -1.20 8.64
CA ARG A 14 -10.96 -0.05 9.03
C ARG A 14 -10.78 0.29 10.51
N ASP A 15 -10.93 -0.70 11.38
CA ASP A 15 -10.92 -0.48 12.83
C ASP A 15 -9.56 0.03 13.33
N ARG A 16 -8.46 -0.42 12.71
CA ARG A 16 -7.09 -0.05 13.10
C ARG A 16 -6.61 1.26 12.51
N THR A 17 -7.12 1.64 11.34
CA THR A 17 -6.75 2.88 10.64
C THR A 17 -7.73 4.01 10.89
N ARG A 18 -8.92 3.72 11.42
CA ARG A 18 -10.04 4.66 11.63
C ARG A 18 -10.56 5.30 10.33
N ILE A 19 -10.25 4.70 9.18
CA ILE A 19 -10.83 5.09 7.89
C ILE A 19 -12.32 4.75 7.88
N GLY A 20 -13.16 5.54 7.19
CA GLY A 20 -14.57 5.22 7.04
C GLY A 20 -14.82 3.91 6.29
N THR A 21 -15.93 3.22 6.57
CA THR A 21 -16.25 1.92 5.95
C THR A 21 -16.19 1.97 4.42
N ASP A 22 -16.89 2.92 3.80
CA ASP A 22 -16.94 3.05 2.34
C ASP A 22 -15.56 3.33 1.74
N ASP A 23 -14.76 4.14 2.43
CA ASP A 23 -13.41 4.50 2.00
C ASP A 23 -12.46 3.30 2.10
N ALA A 24 -12.57 2.50 3.18
CA ALA A 24 -11.81 1.27 3.35
C ALA A 24 -12.12 0.26 2.23
N TYR A 25 -13.40 0.04 1.90
CA TYR A 25 -13.79 -0.80 0.77
C TYR A 25 -13.28 -0.24 -0.57
N ARG A 26 -13.41 1.07 -0.80
CA ARG A 26 -12.96 1.72 -2.04
C ARG A 26 -11.44 1.68 -2.20
N LEU A 27 -10.70 1.83 -1.10
CA LEU A 27 -9.24 1.70 -1.07
C LEU A 27 -8.81 0.27 -1.37
N LEU A 28 -9.36 -0.70 -0.64
CA LEU A 28 -8.92 -2.09 -0.72
C LEU A 28 -9.46 -2.83 -1.96
N ALA A 29 -10.42 -2.26 -2.69
CA ALA A 29 -10.81 -2.77 -4.01
C ALA A 29 -9.66 -2.68 -5.03
N ASP A 30 -8.79 -1.67 -4.90
CA ASP A 30 -7.63 -1.45 -5.76
C ASP A 30 -6.51 -2.45 -5.42
N SER A 31 -6.06 -3.22 -6.42
CA SER A 31 -4.98 -4.20 -6.25
C SER A 31 -3.62 -3.56 -5.97
N ARG A 32 -3.37 -2.36 -6.51
CA ARG A 32 -2.10 -1.65 -6.32
C ARG A 32 -2.01 -1.06 -4.93
N VAL A 33 -3.12 -0.54 -4.41
CA VAL A 33 -3.24 -0.14 -3.00
C VAL A 33 -2.91 -1.31 -2.09
N ARG A 34 -3.56 -2.47 -2.28
CA ARG A 34 -3.30 -3.67 -1.47
C ARG A 34 -1.84 -4.11 -1.53
N THR A 35 -1.26 -4.17 -2.73
CA THR A 35 0.15 -4.56 -2.91
C THR A 35 1.09 -3.58 -2.22
N THR A 36 0.85 -2.26 -2.35
CA THR A 36 1.65 -1.22 -1.70
C THR A 36 1.61 -1.35 -0.18
N LEU A 37 0.42 -1.54 0.40
CA LEU A 37 0.25 -1.78 1.83
C LEU A 37 1.00 -3.03 2.31
N LEU A 38 0.96 -4.14 1.55
CA LEU A 38 1.69 -5.35 1.89
C LEU A 38 3.21 -5.16 1.84
N VAL A 39 3.74 -4.38 0.89
CA VAL A 39 5.17 -4.07 0.84
C VAL A 39 5.59 -3.21 2.02
N LEU A 40 4.82 -2.18 2.37
CA LEU A 40 5.08 -1.31 3.53
C LEU A 40 4.90 -2.04 4.86
N ARG A 41 4.08 -3.09 4.91
CA ARG A 41 3.97 -3.94 6.12
C ARG A 41 5.32 -4.50 6.54
N GLU A 42 6.11 -4.93 5.56
CA GLU A 42 7.42 -5.54 5.76
C GLU A 42 8.58 -4.51 5.83
N ASN A 43 8.32 -3.23 5.55
CA ASN A 43 9.37 -2.22 5.45
C ASN A 43 8.88 -0.88 6.04
N GLU A 44 9.63 -0.35 7.02
CA GLU A 44 9.29 0.93 7.66
C GLU A 44 9.42 2.12 6.71
N VAL A 45 10.56 2.22 6.04
CA VAL A 45 10.87 3.23 5.03
C VAL A 45 11.29 2.54 3.73
N VAL A 46 10.74 2.97 2.60
CA VAL A 46 11.03 2.41 1.28
C VAL A 46 11.28 3.51 0.27
N GLY A 47 12.43 3.50 -0.38
CA GLY A 47 12.69 4.37 -1.55
C GLY A 47 11.80 3.99 -2.74
N ILE A 48 11.35 4.98 -3.50
CA ILE A 48 10.38 4.79 -4.58
C ILE A 48 10.79 3.72 -5.60
N ASP A 49 12.07 3.63 -5.94
CA ASP A 49 12.58 2.65 -6.91
C ASP A 49 12.38 1.20 -6.43
N ARG A 50 12.63 0.96 -5.13
CA ARG A 50 12.43 -0.34 -4.50
C ARG A 50 10.94 -0.67 -4.35
N LEU A 51 10.10 0.32 -4.07
CA LEU A 51 8.66 0.13 -4.02
C LEU A 51 8.09 -0.23 -5.40
N VAL A 52 8.53 0.48 -6.45
CA VAL A 52 8.17 0.18 -7.84
C VAL A 52 8.56 -1.25 -8.19
N GLU A 53 9.79 -1.66 -7.87
CA GLU A 53 10.27 -3.02 -8.14
C GLU A 53 9.43 -4.08 -7.41
N ALA A 54 9.14 -3.87 -6.13
CA ALA A 54 8.34 -4.80 -5.34
C ALA A 54 6.91 -4.95 -5.89
N VAL A 55 6.25 -3.84 -6.23
CA VAL A 55 4.90 -3.85 -6.83
C VAL A 55 4.93 -4.48 -8.23
N PHE A 56 5.91 -4.13 -9.06
CA PHE A 56 6.08 -4.69 -10.40
C PHE A 56 6.26 -6.22 -10.40
N ARG A 57 7.02 -6.76 -9.42
CA ARG A 57 7.18 -8.22 -9.28
C ARG A 57 5.85 -8.93 -9.00
N VAL A 58 4.93 -8.29 -8.28
CA VAL A 58 3.60 -8.83 -7.97
C VAL A 58 2.64 -8.65 -9.15
N GLU A 59 2.67 -7.51 -9.82
CA GLU A 59 1.79 -7.13 -10.93
C GLU A 59 2.39 -7.42 -12.31
N SER A 60 3.19 -8.48 -12.44
CA SER A 60 4.15 -8.82 -13.53
C SER A 60 3.70 -8.66 -15.00
N THR A 61 2.42 -8.36 -15.26
CA THR A 61 1.84 -8.01 -16.56
C THR A 61 1.88 -6.52 -16.89
N VAL A 62 2.19 -5.63 -15.94
CA VAL A 62 2.21 -4.17 -16.11
C VAL A 62 3.65 -3.69 -16.24
N ARG A 63 3.94 -2.73 -17.11
CA ARG A 63 5.29 -2.17 -17.25
C ARG A 63 5.70 -1.36 -16.01
N ALA A 64 6.99 -1.40 -15.65
CA ALA A 64 7.51 -0.73 -14.47
C ALA A 64 7.37 0.81 -14.50
N ASP A 65 7.40 1.43 -15.69
CA ASP A 65 7.16 2.87 -15.86
C ASP A 65 5.72 3.25 -15.51
N VAL A 66 4.74 2.45 -15.93
CA VAL A 66 3.32 2.61 -15.57
C VAL A 66 3.11 2.45 -14.06
N VAL A 67 3.71 1.41 -13.45
CA VAL A 67 3.67 1.20 -11.99
C VAL A 67 4.20 2.43 -11.25
N ARG A 68 5.32 2.99 -11.70
CA ARG A 68 5.89 4.20 -11.09
C ARG A 68 4.95 5.40 -11.20
N ILE A 69 4.43 5.67 -12.40
CA ILE A 69 3.54 6.82 -12.62
C ILE A 69 2.32 6.74 -11.70
N GLU A 70 1.66 5.60 -11.66
CA GLU A 70 0.48 5.43 -10.81
C GLU A 70 0.81 5.44 -9.32
N LEU A 71 1.94 4.84 -8.89
CA LEU A 71 2.37 4.96 -7.49
C LEU A 71 2.55 6.43 -7.08
N VAL A 72 3.32 7.19 -7.85
CA VAL A 72 3.67 8.57 -7.53
C VAL A 72 2.47 9.52 -7.59
N HIS A 73 1.59 9.34 -8.58
CA HIS A 73 0.54 10.30 -8.89
C HIS A 73 -0.87 9.87 -8.43
N VAL A 74 -1.08 8.61 -8.07
CA VAL A 74 -2.40 8.09 -7.70
C VAL A 74 -2.36 7.37 -6.35
N THR A 75 -1.62 6.27 -6.25
CA THR A 75 -1.69 5.37 -5.09
C THR A 75 -1.13 6.03 -3.83
N LEU A 76 0.08 6.58 -3.89
CA LEU A 76 0.71 7.17 -2.71
C LEU A 76 0.03 8.45 -2.24
N PRO A 77 -0.34 9.43 -3.11
CA PRO A 77 -1.13 10.57 -2.68
C PRO A 77 -2.42 10.16 -1.95
N LYS A 78 -3.15 9.19 -2.51
CA LYS A 78 -4.39 8.69 -1.91
C LYS A 78 -4.14 8.08 -0.53
N LEU A 79 -3.09 7.30 -0.34
CA LEU A 79 -2.78 6.70 0.97
C LEU A 79 -2.36 7.74 2.01
N GLU A 80 -1.64 8.79 1.58
CA GLU A 80 -1.27 9.94 2.41
C GLU A 80 -2.49 10.75 2.85
N GLU A 81 -3.49 10.95 1.97
CA GLU A 81 -4.76 11.62 2.32
C GLU A 81 -5.51 10.95 3.48
N TYR A 82 -5.35 9.62 3.63
CA TYR A 82 -5.92 8.86 4.75
C TYR A 82 -4.95 8.69 5.93
N GLY A 83 -3.78 9.32 5.91
CA GLY A 83 -2.77 9.25 6.96
C GLY A 83 -2.14 7.86 7.14
N LEU A 84 -2.15 7.02 6.10
CA LEU A 84 -1.62 5.66 6.17
C LEU A 84 -0.10 5.62 5.94
N LEU A 85 0.43 6.62 5.27
CA LEU A 85 1.84 6.79 4.97
C LEU A 85 2.17 8.27 4.87
N ASP A 86 3.46 8.57 4.97
CA ASP A 86 4.04 9.87 4.71
C ASP A 86 5.08 9.75 3.59
N ARG A 87 5.23 10.83 2.81
CA ARG A 87 6.24 10.92 1.76
C ARG A 87 7.22 12.03 2.06
N GLU A 88 8.49 11.70 1.90
CA GLU A 88 9.58 12.67 2.08
C GLU A 88 10.56 12.60 0.90
N ARG A 89 11.29 13.70 0.69
CA ARG A 89 12.47 13.71 -0.18
C ARG A 89 13.72 13.61 0.69
N ASP A 90 14.36 12.44 0.67
CA ASP A 90 15.65 12.19 1.30
C ASP A 90 16.75 12.24 0.22
N ASP A 91 17.71 13.16 0.35
CA ASP A 91 18.77 13.42 -0.64
C ASP A 91 18.26 13.51 -2.10
N GLY A 92 17.13 14.20 -2.29
CA GLY A 92 16.47 14.36 -3.58
C GLY A 92 15.70 13.14 -4.10
N ARG A 93 15.72 12.01 -3.36
CA ARG A 93 15.00 10.78 -3.68
C ARG A 93 13.70 10.70 -2.90
N LEU A 94 12.63 10.24 -3.56
CA LEU A 94 11.35 10.03 -2.90
C LEU A 94 11.41 8.77 -2.03
N VAL A 95 11.17 8.92 -0.74
CA VAL A 95 10.97 7.83 0.22
C VAL A 95 9.54 7.84 0.74
N VAL A 96 9.08 6.66 1.13
CA VAL A 96 7.74 6.43 1.67
C VAL A 96 7.90 5.77 3.04
N GLU A 97 7.26 6.33 4.05
CA GLU A 97 7.24 5.83 5.42
C GLU A 97 5.80 5.51 5.86
N ARG A 98 5.64 4.55 6.76
CA ARG A 98 4.31 4.27 7.36
C ARG A 98 3.89 5.41 8.28
N GLY A 99 2.62 5.83 8.19
CA GLY A 99 2.03 6.79 9.13
C GLY A 99 1.60 6.17 10.48
N LEU A 100 1.79 4.86 10.64
CA LEU A 100 1.44 4.09 11.84
C LEU A 100 2.67 3.34 12.35
N SER A 101 2.69 3.06 13.66
CA SER A 101 3.71 2.18 14.24
C SER A 101 3.73 0.81 13.55
N ALA A 102 4.89 0.14 13.55
CA ALA A 102 5.05 -1.17 12.91
C ALA A 102 3.98 -2.18 13.37
N GLU A 103 3.70 -2.21 14.68
CA GLU A 103 2.69 -3.10 15.27
C GLU A 103 1.28 -2.74 14.80
N ALA A 104 0.91 -1.46 14.83
CA ALA A 104 -0.42 -1.00 14.39
C ALA A 104 -0.63 -1.27 12.90
N PHE A 105 0.40 -1.01 12.08
CA PHE A 105 0.36 -1.25 10.65
C PHE A 105 0.25 -2.75 10.33
N ALA A 106 1.05 -3.60 10.97
CA ALA A 106 0.97 -5.05 10.80
C ALA A 106 -0.38 -5.62 11.28
N ALA A 107 -0.96 -5.05 12.34
CA ALA A 107 -2.26 -5.43 12.85
C ALA A 107 -3.43 -4.95 11.97
N ALA A 108 -3.24 -3.87 11.21
CA ALA A 108 -4.21 -3.34 10.24
C ALA A 108 -4.14 -4.11 8.92
N VAL A 109 -2.93 -4.35 8.40
CA VAL A 109 -2.67 -5.06 7.14
C VAL A 109 -2.58 -6.55 7.42
N VAL A 110 -3.70 -7.13 7.82
CA VAL A 110 -3.84 -8.57 7.98
C VAL A 110 -4.47 -9.15 6.74
N THR A 111 -3.84 -10.18 6.20
CA THR A 111 -4.37 -10.93 5.08
C THR A 111 -5.57 -11.72 5.54
N ALA A 112 -6.71 -11.58 4.86
CA ALA A 112 -7.86 -12.43 5.11
C ALA A 112 -7.46 -13.89 4.82
N ASP A 113 -7.69 -14.77 5.79
CA ASP A 113 -7.46 -16.20 5.59
C ASP A 113 -8.27 -16.66 4.39
N ARG A 114 -7.60 -17.31 3.44
CA ARG A 114 -8.31 -18.10 2.43
C ARG A 114 -8.76 -19.38 3.14
N ALA A 115 -10.04 -19.41 3.52
CA ALA A 115 -10.73 -20.66 3.84
C ALA A 115 -10.65 -21.65 2.67
#